data_AF-A0A7V5RZ99-F1
#
_entry.id   AF-A0A7V5RZ99-F1
#
_cell.length_a   1.000
_cell.length_b   1.000
_cell.length_c   1.000
_cell.angle_alpha   90.00
_cell.angle_beta   90.00
_cell.angle_gamma   90.00
#
_symmetry.space_group_name_H-M   'P 1'
#
loop_
_entity.id
_entity.type
_entity.pdbx_description
1 polymer ?
#
loop_
_entity_poly.entity_id
_entity_poly.type
_entity_poly.pdbx_seq_one_letter_code
_entity_poly.pdbx_strand_id
1 'polypeptide(L)'
;TAGVWGEHKRVPSGSDYWGKMHDPYDPQFAVNARAGIEPVAQRVKDDPWCLGFFVDNELSWAGQGEEGGRYGLAYGALSLNADESPAKRAFLEQLRGKYGSIERLNEAWGANYASWDALKPPVQLPPTPTRERQRDFSEFVRAFARKYFQTIRDILRELAPNHLYLGCRFAWYSLDAVIACAELCDVMSFNIYAPKLNHGAYSFLLPLDKPVIIGEFHFGALDRGMFHTGLVAAANQRERARMYEEYVNSVIDHPLFVGCHWFQYMDQPLTGRWFDGENYNIGFVTITDTPYPEMVAAARRVHGAMYARRGR
;
A
#
# COMPACT_ATOMS: atom_id res chain seq x y z
N THR A 1 2.89 2.57 13.64
CA THR A 1 2.09 2.95 12.46
C THR A 1 1.25 4.14 12.81
N ALA A 2 1.27 5.17 11.96
CA ALA A 2 0.31 6.27 12.00
C ALA A 2 -0.76 6.04 10.92
N GLY A 3 -1.95 6.59 11.12
CA GLY A 3 -3.03 6.55 10.13
C GLY A 3 -3.56 7.96 9.89
N VAL A 4 -3.96 8.24 8.66
CA VAL A 4 -4.51 9.53 8.25
C VAL A 4 -6.03 9.44 8.20
N TRP A 5 -6.69 10.31 8.96
CA TRP A 5 -8.15 10.33 9.07
C TRP A 5 -8.67 11.77 9.00
N GLY A 6 -9.98 11.94 8.78
CA GLY A 6 -10.64 13.25 8.76
C GLY A 6 -11.27 13.62 7.42
N GLU A 7 -11.74 14.86 7.33
CA GLU A 7 -12.70 15.35 6.33
C GLU A 7 -12.08 15.88 5.02
N HIS A 8 -10.81 15.59 4.76
CA HIS A 8 -10.21 15.94 3.48
C HIS A 8 -10.88 15.14 2.34
N LYS A 9 -10.93 15.74 1.15
CA LYS A 9 -11.57 15.14 -0.02
C LYS A 9 -10.96 13.78 -0.37
N ARG A 10 -11.76 12.98 -1.07
CA ARG A 10 -11.43 11.60 -1.44
C ARG A 10 -11.66 11.37 -2.92
N VAL A 11 -10.87 10.48 -3.50
CA VAL A 11 -10.96 10.06 -4.90
C VAL A 11 -11.30 8.57 -4.93
N PRO A 12 -12.37 8.15 -5.63
CA PRO A 12 -12.63 6.72 -5.82
C PRO A 12 -11.53 6.11 -6.69
N SER A 13 -11.14 4.88 -6.40
CA SER A 13 -10.21 4.12 -7.25
C SER A 13 -10.94 3.15 -8.19
N GLY A 14 -12.23 2.89 -7.92
CA GLY A 14 -12.99 1.78 -8.52
C GLY A 14 -12.82 0.45 -7.77
N SER A 15 -11.93 0.37 -6.78
CA SER A 15 -11.74 -0.79 -5.90
C SER A 15 -11.42 -0.37 -4.46
N ASP A 16 -12.38 0.30 -3.84
CA ASP A 16 -12.24 1.02 -2.56
C ASP A 16 -12.49 0.13 -1.33
N TYR A 17 -11.72 -0.96 -1.16
CA TYR A 17 -11.94 -1.99 -0.12
C TYR A 17 -12.03 -1.43 1.31
N TRP A 18 -10.99 -0.70 1.75
CA TRP A 18 -10.97 -0.05 3.07
C TRP A 18 -11.54 1.38 3.03
N GLY A 19 -11.85 1.89 1.83
CA GLY A 19 -12.35 3.23 1.60
C GLY A 19 -11.71 3.90 0.39
N LYS A 20 -12.25 5.07 0.04
CA LYS A 20 -11.75 5.89 -1.07
C LYS A 20 -10.38 6.48 -0.74
N MET A 21 -9.58 6.67 -1.78
CA MET A 21 -8.23 7.22 -1.67
C MET A 21 -8.24 8.66 -1.14
N HIS A 22 -7.26 9.02 -0.31
CA HIS A 22 -7.00 10.41 0.09
C HIS A 22 -6.79 11.27 -1.15
N ASP A 23 -7.41 12.45 -1.26
CA ASP A 23 -7.04 13.44 -2.28
C ASP A 23 -5.86 14.29 -1.76
N PRO A 24 -4.62 14.05 -2.23
CA PRO A 24 -3.44 14.71 -1.69
C PRO A 24 -3.27 16.15 -2.22
N TYR A 25 -4.13 16.59 -3.13
CA TYR A 25 -4.18 17.97 -3.62
C TYR A 25 -5.13 18.84 -2.78
N ASP A 26 -5.95 18.25 -1.91
CA ASP A 26 -6.69 18.99 -0.89
C ASP A 26 -5.73 19.52 0.18
N PRO A 27 -5.64 20.84 0.44
CA PRO A 27 -4.83 21.37 1.54
C PRO A 27 -5.19 20.76 2.90
N GLN A 28 -6.45 20.34 3.10
CA GLN A 28 -6.91 19.69 4.33
C GLN A 28 -6.29 18.30 4.51
N PHE A 29 -5.80 17.65 3.45
CA PHE A 29 -5.07 16.38 3.56
C PHE A 29 -3.80 16.55 4.38
N ALA A 30 -3.00 17.59 4.12
CA ALA A 30 -1.76 17.83 4.87
C ALA A 30 -2.01 18.09 6.36
N VAL A 31 -3.08 18.83 6.68
CA VAL A 31 -3.52 19.08 8.06
C VAL A 31 -3.90 17.79 8.76
N ASN A 32 -4.74 16.98 8.11
CA ASN A 32 -5.21 15.70 8.63
C ASN A 32 -4.09 14.66 8.75
N ALA A 33 -3.17 14.63 7.79
CA ALA A 33 -1.99 13.77 7.83
C ALA A 33 -1.10 14.13 9.02
N ARG A 34 -0.83 15.42 9.25
CA ARG A 34 -0.07 15.87 10.43
C ARG A 34 -0.77 15.46 11.72
N ALA A 35 -2.08 15.67 11.83
CA ALA A 35 -2.84 15.31 13.02
C ALA A 35 -2.77 13.80 13.35
N GLY A 36 -2.68 12.93 12.34
CA GLY A 36 -2.51 11.49 12.52
C GLY A 36 -1.07 11.07 12.85
N ILE A 37 -0.07 11.76 12.30
CA ILE A 37 1.35 11.42 12.43
C ILE A 37 1.95 11.98 13.73
N GLU A 38 1.63 13.22 14.08
CA GLU A 38 2.27 13.96 15.16
C GLU A 38 2.17 13.28 16.53
N PRO A 39 1.01 12.76 16.98
CA PRO A 39 0.94 12.06 18.27
C PRO A 39 1.82 10.80 18.32
N VAL A 40 1.97 10.12 17.19
CA VAL A 40 2.83 8.91 17.10
C VAL A 40 4.29 9.31 17.12
N ALA A 41 4.68 10.35 16.38
CA ALA A 41 6.03 10.89 16.37
C ALA A 41 6.43 11.43 17.75
N GLN A 42 5.57 12.22 18.41
CA GLN A 42 5.82 12.76 19.75
C GLN A 42 5.97 11.69 20.83
N ARG A 43 5.30 10.53 20.68
CA ARG A 43 5.47 9.39 21.59
C ARG A 43 6.84 8.72 21.44
N VAL A 44 7.35 8.65 20.22
CA VAL A 44 8.66 8.06 19.91
C VAL A 44 9.81 9.03 20.19
N LYS A 45 9.61 10.34 19.93
CA LYS A 45 10.66 11.38 20.01
C LYS A 45 11.87 10.96 19.17
N ASP A 46 13.08 11.13 19.71
CA ASP A 46 14.35 10.70 19.11
C ASP A 46 14.78 9.29 19.55
N ASP A 47 13.86 8.40 19.94
CA ASP A 47 14.21 7.07 20.42
C ASP A 47 14.93 6.24 19.32
N PRO A 48 16.22 5.89 19.51
CA PRO A 48 16.99 5.14 18.53
C PRO A 48 16.53 3.67 18.38
N TRP A 49 15.67 3.17 19.29
CA TRP A 49 15.07 1.85 19.17
C TRP A 49 13.89 1.81 18.19
N CYS A 50 13.35 2.97 17.82
CA CYS A 50 12.36 3.04 16.76
C CYS A 50 13.06 3.04 15.41
N LEU A 51 12.80 2.04 14.57
CA LEU A 51 13.35 1.98 13.22
C LEU A 51 12.76 3.05 12.30
N GLY A 52 11.47 3.34 12.47
CA GLY A 52 10.75 4.22 11.56
C GLY A 52 9.23 4.13 11.66
N PHE A 53 8.57 4.83 10.74
CA PHE A 53 7.12 5.00 10.71
C PHE A 53 6.52 4.41 9.43
N PHE A 54 5.62 3.44 9.59
CA PHE A 54 4.59 3.17 8.59
C PHE A 54 3.49 4.23 8.72
N VAL A 55 3.00 4.74 7.59
CA VAL A 55 1.86 5.67 7.54
C VAL A 55 0.80 5.10 6.61
N ASP A 56 -0.41 4.96 7.12
CA ASP A 56 -1.52 4.21 6.53
C ASP A 56 -1.21 2.72 6.30
N ASN A 57 -2.21 2.01 5.76
CA ASN A 57 -2.15 0.58 5.49
C ASN A 57 -3.11 0.24 4.33
N GLU A 58 -2.63 -0.49 3.32
CA GLU A 58 -3.45 -1.11 2.28
C GLU A 58 -4.47 -0.20 1.58
N LEU A 59 -4.08 1.06 1.35
CA LEU A 59 -4.90 2.00 0.59
C LEU A 59 -5.18 1.47 -0.83
N SER A 60 -6.33 1.86 -1.39
CA SER A 60 -6.83 1.43 -2.70
C SER A 60 -6.11 2.12 -3.87
N TRP A 61 -4.82 1.83 -4.04
CA TRP A 61 -4.01 2.40 -5.12
C TRP A 61 -4.34 1.84 -6.51
N ALA A 62 -4.81 0.59 -6.57
CA ALA A 62 -5.28 -0.08 -7.79
C ALA A 62 -6.04 -1.35 -7.45
N GLY A 63 -7.08 -1.69 -8.22
CA GLY A 63 -7.68 -3.02 -8.29
C GLY A 63 -7.20 -3.80 -9.52
N GLN A 64 -8.14 -4.36 -10.30
CA GLN A 64 -7.84 -5.16 -11.50
C GLN A 64 -8.27 -4.44 -12.79
N GLY A 65 -7.58 -4.71 -13.89
CA GLY A 65 -7.89 -4.15 -15.20
C GLY A 65 -7.34 -2.74 -15.45
N GLU A 66 -7.93 -2.03 -16.41
CA GLU A 66 -7.58 -0.64 -16.71
C GLU A 66 -8.37 0.32 -15.82
N GLU A 67 -9.70 0.31 -16.01
CA GLU A 67 -10.69 0.97 -15.15
C GLU A 67 -10.85 0.16 -13.87
N GLY A 68 -10.66 0.81 -12.72
CA GLY A 68 -10.61 0.12 -11.42
C GLY A 68 -9.26 -0.53 -11.09
N GLY A 69 -8.33 -0.65 -12.05
CA GLY A 69 -6.99 -1.21 -11.85
C GLY A 69 -5.89 -0.16 -11.94
N ARG A 70 -4.95 -0.33 -12.88
CA ARG A 70 -3.73 0.50 -12.97
C ARG A 70 -4.03 2.00 -13.00
N TYR A 71 -5.12 2.40 -13.67
CA TYR A 71 -5.50 3.80 -13.83
C TYR A 71 -6.75 4.18 -13.04
N GLY A 72 -7.19 3.36 -12.09
CA GLY A 72 -8.42 3.57 -11.33
C GLY A 72 -8.57 4.97 -10.74
N LEU A 73 -7.49 5.53 -10.17
CA LEU A 73 -7.49 6.90 -9.62
C LEU A 73 -7.65 7.99 -10.70
N ALA A 74 -7.16 7.78 -11.93
CA ALA A 74 -7.37 8.71 -13.03
C ALA A 74 -8.83 8.71 -13.49
N TYR A 75 -9.42 7.51 -13.63
CA TYR A 75 -10.85 7.35 -13.90
C TYR A 75 -11.71 8.00 -12.80
N GLY A 76 -11.41 7.69 -11.54
CA GLY A 76 -12.16 8.21 -10.42
C GLY A 76 -12.01 9.71 -10.20
N ALA A 77 -10.84 10.30 -10.51
CA ALA A 77 -10.73 11.75 -10.58
C ALA A 77 -11.65 12.30 -11.68
N LEU A 78 -11.61 11.73 -12.89
CA LEU A 78 -12.42 12.19 -14.02
C LEU A 78 -13.93 12.02 -13.84
N SER A 79 -14.37 11.09 -12.98
CA SER A 79 -15.78 10.91 -12.62
C SER A 79 -16.31 11.94 -11.63
N LEU A 80 -15.46 12.83 -11.10
CA LEU A 80 -15.84 13.90 -10.17
C LEU A 80 -15.94 15.25 -10.88
N ASN A 81 -16.61 16.19 -10.21
CA ASN A 81 -16.64 17.59 -10.63
C ASN A 81 -15.36 18.31 -10.16
N ALA A 82 -14.73 19.07 -11.07
CA ALA A 82 -13.54 19.85 -10.79
C ALA A 82 -13.73 20.93 -9.70
N ASP A 83 -14.95 21.44 -9.51
CA ASP A 83 -15.20 22.43 -8.45
C ASP A 83 -15.09 21.80 -7.05
N GLU A 84 -15.33 20.50 -6.93
CA GLU A 84 -15.38 19.77 -5.66
C GLU A 84 -14.16 18.86 -5.42
N SER A 85 -13.40 18.55 -6.47
CA SER A 85 -12.27 17.61 -6.45
C SER A 85 -10.94 18.29 -6.81
N PRO A 86 -10.07 18.55 -5.82
CA PRO A 86 -8.71 19.02 -6.06
C PRO A 86 -7.90 18.12 -7.01
N ALA A 87 -8.01 16.80 -6.89
CA ALA A 87 -7.36 15.85 -7.79
C ALA A 87 -7.84 15.98 -9.24
N LYS A 88 -9.16 16.16 -9.46
CA LYS A 88 -9.69 16.43 -10.81
C LYS A 88 -9.09 17.71 -11.39
N ARG A 89 -8.99 18.79 -10.60
CA ARG A 89 -8.35 20.04 -11.06
C ARG A 89 -6.89 19.82 -11.44
N ALA A 90 -6.12 19.17 -10.57
CA ALA A 90 -4.73 18.84 -10.82
C ALA A 90 -4.57 18.00 -12.10
N PHE A 91 -5.50 17.07 -12.36
CA PHE A 91 -5.47 16.29 -13.60
C PHE A 91 -5.74 17.16 -14.83
N LEU A 92 -6.77 18.01 -14.79
CA LEU A 92 -7.07 18.92 -15.89
C LEU A 92 -5.93 19.92 -16.14
N GLU A 93 -5.23 20.36 -15.09
CA GLU A 93 -4.03 21.20 -15.21
C GLU A 93 -2.87 20.48 -15.87
N GLN A 94 -2.61 19.21 -15.50
CA GLN A 94 -1.62 18.37 -16.18
C GLN A 94 -1.93 18.27 -17.68
N LEU A 95 -3.18 17.97 -18.04
CA LEU A 95 -3.60 17.84 -19.43
C LEU A 95 -3.50 19.19 -20.17
N ARG A 96 -3.92 20.28 -19.55
CA ARG A 96 -3.83 21.62 -20.13
C ARG A 96 -2.37 22.04 -20.33
N GLY A 97 -1.49 21.76 -19.39
CA GLY A 97 -0.06 22.03 -19.51
C GLY A 97 0.58 21.24 -20.66
N LYS A 98 0.19 19.97 -20.84
CA LYS A 98 0.72 19.10 -21.89
C LYS A 98 0.19 19.43 -23.28
N TYR A 99 -1.13 19.60 -23.41
CA TYR A 99 -1.79 19.75 -24.70
C TYR A 99 -2.10 21.19 -25.08
N GLY A 100 -2.08 22.16 -24.18
CA GLY A 100 -2.35 23.59 -24.43
C GLY A 100 -3.77 23.94 -24.92
N SER A 101 -4.27 23.27 -25.97
CA SER A 101 -5.58 23.46 -26.58
C SER A 101 -6.41 22.17 -26.48
N ILE A 102 -7.74 22.31 -26.49
CA ILE A 102 -8.65 21.17 -26.35
C ILE A 102 -8.63 20.26 -27.59
N GLU A 103 -8.33 20.83 -28.77
CA GLU A 103 -8.25 20.12 -30.04
C GLU A 103 -7.11 19.09 -30.03
N ARG A 104 -5.95 19.45 -29.46
CA ARG A 104 -4.83 18.51 -29.33
C ARG A 104 -5.11 17.38 -28.35
N LEU A 105 -5.86 17.65 -27.28
CA LEU A 105 -6.34 16.60 -26.37
C LEU A 105 -7.33 15.68 -27.09
N ASN A 106 -8.29 16.26 -27.82
CA ASN A 106 -9.28 15.51 -28.59
C ASN A 106 -8.62 14.58 -29.60
N GLU A 107 -7.63 15.06 -30.34
CA GLU A 107 -6.83 14.26 -31.26
C GLU A 107 -6.13 13.09 -30.54
N ALA A 108 -5.43 13.38 -29.43
CA ALA A 108 -4.70 12.37 -28.68
C ALA A 108 -5.60 11.31 -28.03
N TRP A 109 -6.80 11.69 -27.59
CA TRP A 109 -7.72 10.80 -26.87
C TRP A 109 -8.79 10.16 -27.76
N GLY A 110 -8.87 10.55 -29.04
CA GLY A 110 -10.00 10.17 -29.90
C GLY A 110 -11.33 10.70 -29.37
N ALA A 111 -11.30 11.90 -28.77
CA ALA A 111 -12.45 12.54 -28.14
C ALA A 111 -12.93 13.76 -28.94
N ASN A 112 -14.02 14.37 -28.51
CA ASN A 112 -14.59 15.56 -29.15
C ASN A 112 -15.19 16.53 -28.11
N TYR A 113 -14.39 16.92 -27.13
CA TYR A 113 -14.78 17.89 -26.10
C TYR A 113 -14.79 19.31 -26.68
N ALA A 114 -15.84 20.08 -26.37
CA ALA A 114 -16.01 21.43 -26.92
C ALA A 114 -15.03 22.46 -26.36
N SER A 115 -14.57 22.29 -25.11
CA SER A 115 -13.64 23.19 -24.43
C SER A 115 -13.04 22.50 -23.20
N TRP A 116 -12.05 23.14 -22.57
CA TRP A 116 -11.55 22.70 -21.27
C TRP A 116 -12.61 22.76 -20.16
N ASP A 117 -13.56 23.71 -20.24
CA ASP A 117 -14.64 23.82 -19.27
C ASP A 117 -15.64 22.65 -19.39
N ALA A 118 -15.77 22.06 -20.58
CA ALA A 118 -16.59 20.86 -20.78
C ALA A 118 -16.05 19.63 -20.00
N LEU A 119 -14.79 19.68 -19.54
CA LEU A 119 -14.17 18.63 -18.73
C LEU A 119 -14.33 18.83 -17.22
N LYS A 120 -14.87 19.97 -16.76
CA LYS A 120 -15.14 20.23 -15.34
C LYS A 120 -16.12 19.23 -14.72
N PRO A 121 -17.32 18.97 -15.31
CA PRO A 121 -18.21 17.93 -14.80
C PRO A 121 -17.60 16.52 -15.01
N PRO A 122 -18.24 15.46 -14.47
CA PRO A 122 -17.85 14.08 -14.76
C PRO A 122 -17.73 13.84 -16.27
N VAL A 123 -16.59 13.29 -16.69
CA VAL A 123 -16.25 13.15 -18.11
C VAL A 123 -16.67 11.78 -18.62
N GLN A 124 -17.39 11.77 -19.74
CA GLN A 124 -17.57 10.56 -20.52
C GLN A 124 -16.35 10.36 -21.43
N LEU A 125 -15.66 9.24 -21.24
CA LEU A 125 -14.48 8.87 -22.02
C LEU A 125 -14.90 8.11 -23.28
N PRO A 126 -14.16 8.25 -24.40
CA PRO A 126 -14.31 7.35 -25.54
C PRO A 126 -14.10 5.90 -25.09
N PRO A 127 -14.88 4.93 -25.60
CA PRO A 127 -14.84 3.55 -25.14
C PRO A 127 -13.48 2.89 -25.37
N THR A 128 -12.81 3.21 -26.47
CA THR A 128 -11.50 2.65 -26.81
C THR A 128 -10.38 3.54 -26.25
N PRO A 129 -9.50 3.02 -25.37
CA PRO A 129 -8.31 3.75 -24.93
C PRO A 129 -7.30 3.96 -26.04
N THR A 130 -6.85 5.20 -26.21
CA THR A 130 -5.63 5.50 -26.97
C THR A 130 -4.40 5.31 -26.07
N ARG A 131 -3.23 5.12 -26.70
CA ARG A 131 -1.96 4.97 -25.99
C ARG A 131 -1.60 6.25 -25.23
N GLU A 132 -1.90 7.39 -25.81
CA GLU A 132 -1.68 8.72 -25.26
C GLU A 132 -2.53 8.92 -23.99
N ARG A 133 -3.82 8.52 -24.02
CA ARG A 133 -4.68 8.55 -22.84
C ARG A 133 -4.14 7.69 -21.71
N GLN A 134 -3.75 6.45 -22.01
CA GLN A 134 -3.17 5.55 -21.01
C GLN A 134 -1.88 6.13 -20.41
N ARG A 135 -1.05 6.78 -21.23
CA ARG A 135 0.16 7.48 -20.76
C ARG A 135 -0.18 8.66 -19.85
N ASP A 136 -1.16 9.48 -20.21
CA ASP A 136 -1.61 10.61 -19.39
C ASP A 136 -2.16 10.13 -18.04
N PHE A 137 -2.87 9.00 -18.04
CA PHE A 137 -3.42 8.38 -16.84
C PHE A 137 -2.30 7.86 -15.94
N SER A 138 -1.31 7.17 -16.51
CA SER A 138 -0.10 6.73 -15.79
C SER A 138 0.65 7.91 -15.17
N GLU A 139 0.85 8.98 -15.95
CA GLU A 139 1.52 10.21 -15.49
C GLU A 139 0.76 10.87 -14.32
N PHE A 140 -0.58 10.92 -14.39
CA PHE A 140 -1.41 11.44 -13.32
C PHE A 140 -1.38 10.57 -12.06
N VAL A 141 -1.54 9.25 -12.18
CA VAL A 141 -1.48 8.34 -11.03
C VAL A 141 -0.13 8.44 -10.32
N ARG A 142 0.97 8.54 -11.08
CA ARG A 142 2.31 8.75 -10.50
C ARG A 142 2.42 10.11 -9.80
N ALA A 143 1.91 11.19 -10.39
CA ALA A 143 1.92 12.52 -9.78
C ALA A 143 1.07 12.59 -8.50
N PHE A 144 -0.11 11.97 -8.52
CA PHE A 144 -0.98 11.80 -7.37
C PHE A 144 -0.28 11.06 -6.24
N ALA A 145 0.29 9.89 -6.53
CA ALA A 145 1.04 9.12 -5.54
C ALA A 145 2.24 9.90 -4.98
N ARG A 146 2.99 10.57 -5.85
CA ARG A 146 4.12 11.43 -5.45
C ARG A 146 3.66 12.51 -4.47
N LYS A 147 2.53 13.18 -4.74
CA LYS A 147 2.01 14.23 -3.84
C LYS A 147 1.62 13.69 -2.47
N TYR A 148 0.99 12.50 -2.42
CA TYR A 148 0.68 11.81 -1.16
C TYR A 148 1.95 11.50 -0.36
N PHE A 149 2.91 10.78 -0.95
CA PHE A 149 4.14 10.37 -0.28
C PHE A 149 4.99 11.59 0.12
N GLN A 150 5.02 12.64 -0.71
CA GLN A 150 5.78 13.85 -0.44
C GLN A 150 5.23 14.57 0.79
N THR A 151 3.90 14.71 0.87
CA THR A 151 3.24 15.37 2.01
C THR A 151 3.59 14.66 3.32
N ILE A 152 3.53 13.33 3.34
CA ILE A 152 3.86 12.53 4.53
C ILE A 152 5.35 12.62 4.86
N ARG A 153 6.23 12.47 3.86
CA ARG A 153 7.68 12.59 4.03
C ARG A 153 8.05 13.94 4.63
N ASP A 154 7.49 15.03 4.11
CA ASP A 154 7.81 16.38 4.57
C ASP A 154 7.37 16.58 6.04
N ILE A 155 6.20 16.05 6.43
CA ILE A 155 5.75 16.03 7.82
C ILE A 155 6.70 15.21 8.71
N LEU A 156 7.07 14.00 8.30
CA LEU A 156 7.97 13.15 9.07
C LEU A 156 9.38 13.74 9.19
N ARG A 157 9.90 14.40 8.15
CA ARG A 157 11.21 15.07 8.20
C ARG A 157 11.23 16.23 9.19
N GLU A 158 10.10 16.90 9.39
CA GLU A 158 9.99 17.94 10.41
C GLU A 158 9.86 17.34 11.82
N LEU A 159 9.02 16.32 12.00
CA LEU A 159 8.66 15.79 13.32
C LEU A 159 9.60 14.72 13.86
N ALA A 160 10.26 13.96 12.98
CA ALA A 160 11.11 12.82 13.31
C ALA A 160 12.24 12.66 12.26
N PRO A 161 13.15 13.65 12.12
CA PRO A 161 14.16 13.68 11.05
C PRO A 161 15.16 12.51 11.07
N ASN A 162 15.30 11.84 12.22
CA ASN A 162 16.26 10.77 12.47
C ASN A 162 15.69 9.35 12.25
N HIS A 163 14.44 9.24 11.82
CA HIS A 163 13.73 7.97 11.66
C HIS A 163 13.37 7.68 10.21
N LEU A 164 13.28 6.40 9.85
CA LEU A 164 12.92 5.99 8.49
C LEU A 164 11.44 6.21 8.19
N TYR A 165 11.13 6.67 6.98
CA TYR A 165 9.78 6.56 6.41
C TYR A 165 9.62 5.20 5.71
N LEU A 166 8.77 4.34 6.27
CA LEU A 166 8.61 2.94 5.87
C LEU A 166 7.45 2.72 4.88
N GLY A 167 6.93 3.77 4.25
CA GLY A 167 5.85 3.70 3.27
C GLY A 167 4.48 3.36 3.88
N CYS A 168 3.60 2.78 3.06
CA CYS A 168 2.16 2.63 3.33
C CYS A 168 1.60 1.20 3.22
N ARG A 169 2.46 0.18 3.24
CA ARG A 169 2.08 -1.25 3.29
C ARG A 169 1.10 -1.63 2.18
N PHE A 170 1.60 -1.65 0.94
CA PHE A 170 0.81 -1.99 -0.23
C PHE A 170 0.28 -3.43 -0.18
N ALA A 171 -1.04 -3.60 -0.28
CA ALA A 171 -1.68 -4.86 -0.70
C ALA A 171 -2.22 -4.77 -2.14
N TRP A 172 -2.69 -3.57 -2.51
CA TRP A 172 -3.21 -3.23 -3.82
C TRP A 172 -2.39 -2.04 -4.35
N TYR A 173 -1.81 -2.14 -5.53
CA TYR A 173 -0.88 -1.14 -6.04
C TYR A 173 -0.78 -1.10 -7.57
N SER A 174 -0.50 0.09 -8.09
CA SER A 174 -0.03 0.28 -9.47
C SER A 174 1.50 0.45 -9.47
N LEU A 175 2.15 0.12 -10.60
CA LEU A 175 3.58 0.38 -10.77
C LEU A 175 3.90 1.88 -10.56
N ASP A 176 3.00 2.76 -11.01
CA ASP A 176 3.11 4.20 -10.87
C ASP A 176 3.17 4.65 -9.40
N ALA A 177 2.33 4.05 -8.53
CA ALA A 177 2.35 4.31 -7.09
C ALA A 177 3.61 3.74 -6.41
N VAL A 178 4.07 2.56 -6.82
CA VAL A 178 5.30 1.96 -6.29
C VAL A 178 6.53 2.80 -6.66
N ILE A 179 6.62 3.30 -7.89
CA ILE A 179 7.71 4.18 -8.31
C ILE A 179 7.72 5.47 -7.47
N ALA A 180 6.55 6.09 -7.23
CA ALA A 180 6.46 7.27 -6.38
C ALA A 180 6.87 6.98 -4.92
N CYS A 181 6.53 5.81 -4.38
CA CYS A 181 6.97 5.36 -3.07
C CYS A 181 8.50 5.21 -3.02
N ALA A 182 9.11 4.58 -4.03
CA ALA A 182 10.56 4.41 -4.15
C ALA A 182 11.32 5.75 -4.16
N GLU A 183 10.76 6.78 -4.81
CA GLU A 183 11.35 8.13 -4.88
C GLU A 183 11.41 8.84 -3.52
N LEU A 184 10.46 8.55 -2.62
CA LEU A 184 10.17 9.42 -1.46
C LEU A 184 10.30 8.73 -0.10
N CYS A 185 10.12 7.41 -0.04
CA CYS A 185 10.27 6.62 1.18
C CYS A 185 11.72 6.13 1.32
N ASP A 186 12.15 5.94 2.58
CA ASP A 186 13.44 5.33 2.87
C ASP A 186 13.38 3.81 2.64
N VAL A 187 12.24 3.19 2.98
CA VAL A 187 11.96 1.76 2.77
C VAL A 187 10.56 1.59 2.19
N MET A 188 10.41 0.79 1.13
CA MET A 188 9.09 0.43 0.59
C MET A 188 8.47 -0.71 1.41
N SER A 189 7.15 -0.74 1.54
CA SER A 189 6.47 -1.80 2.28
C SER A 189 5.30 -2.42 1.55
N PHE A 190 5.19 -3.75 1.67
CA PHE A 190 4.16 -4.57 1.05
C PHE A 190 3.59 -5.58 2.05
N ASN A 191 2.29 -5.82 2.02
CA ASN A 191 1.65 -6.93 2.71
C ASN A 191 1.49 -8.07 1.71
N ILE A 192 2.08 -9.23 1.99
CA ILE A 192 2.19 -10.33 1.01
C ILE A 192 1.73 -11.63 1.66
N TYR A 193 0.45 -11.94 1.53
CA TYR A 193 -0.13 -13.19 1.97
C TYR A 193 0.01 -14.27 0.89
N ALA A 194 1.12 -15.00 0.93
CA ALA A 194 1.43 -16.09 0.00
C ALA A 194 2.23 -17.20 0.73
N PRO A 195 2.29 -18.45 0.21
CA PRO A 195 3.11 -19.51 0.81
C PRO A 195 4.60 -19.18 0.91
N LYS A 196 5.12 -18.38 -0.03
CA LYS A 196 6.48 -17.82 -0.03
C LYS A 196 6.57 -16.59 -0.93
N LEU A 197 7.65 -15.82 -0.80
CA LEU A 197 7.94 -14.72 -1.70
C LEU A 197 8.28 -15.26 -3.10
N ASN A 198 7.49 -14.87 -4.10
CA ASN A 198 7.77 -15.18 -5.51
C ASN A 198 8.75 -14.13 -6.09
N HIS A 199 10.04 -14.47 -6.17
CA HIS A 199 11.07 -13.55 -6.67
C HIS A 199 10.79 -13.04 -8.08
N GLY A 200 10.24 -13.88 -8.97
CA GLY A 200 9.89 -13.48 -10.34
C GLY A 200 8.80 -12.40 -10.36
N ALA A 201 7.77 -12.56 -9.53
CA ALA A 201 6.66 -11.60 -9.44
C ALA A 201 7.08 -10.23 -8.88
N TYR A 202 8.17 -10.16 -8.12
CA TYR A 202 8.72 -8.92 -7.54
C TYR A 202 10.00 -8.43 -8.22
N SER A 203 10.42 -9.06 -9.32
CA SER A 203 11.60 -8.65 -10.10
C SER A 203 11.51 -7.22 -10.66
N PHE A 204 10.28 -6.70 -10.82
CA PHE A 204 10.04 -5.30 -11.22
C PHE A 204 10.56 -4.27 -10.21
N LEU A 205 10.87 -4.68 -8.98
CA LEU A 205 11.48 -3.83 -7.95
C LEU A 205 12.99 -3.67 -8.15
N LEU A 206 13.66 -4.62 -8.82
CA LEU A 206 15.13 -4.61 -9.00
C LEU A 206 15.64 -3.31 -9.63
N PRO A 207 15.03 -2.76 -10.69
CA PRO A 207 15.48 -1.49 -11.26
C PRO A 207 15.25 -0.27 -10.36
N LEU A 208 14.41 -0.38 -9.32
CA LEU A 208 14.16 0.70 -8.36
C LEU A 208 15.25 0.79 -7.29
N ASP A 209 15.98 -0.30 -7.05
CA ASP A 209 17.10 -0.40 -6.09
C ASP A 209 16.79 0.22 -4.72
N LYS A 210 15.63 -0.14 -4.16
CA LYS A 210 15.15 0.36 -2.87
C LYS A 210 14.93 -0.79 -1.89
N PRO A 211 15.30 -0.61 -0.61
CA PRO A 211 15.05 -1.63 0.41
C PRO A 211 13.53 -1.80 0.60
N VAL A 212 13.14 -3.05 0.81
CA VAL A 212 11.74 -3.46 0.92
C VAL A 212 11.50 -4.22 2.21
N ILE A 213 10.40 -3.94 2.90
CA ILE A 213 9.98 -4.70 4.08
C ILE A 213 8.60 -5.30 3.84
N ILE A 214 8.43 -6.57 4.20
CA ILE A 214 7.10 -7.18 4.24
C ILE A 214 6.42 -6.74 5.53
N GLY A 215 5.31 -6.02 5.38
CA GLY A 215 4.54 -5.50 6.50
C GLY A 215 3.68 -6.56 7.19
N GLU A 216 3.17 -7.53 6.43
CA GLU A 216 2.31 -8.61 6.90
C GLU A 216 2.48 -9.87 6.06
N PHE A 217 2.46 -11.02 6.74
CA PHE A 217 2.21 -12.34 6.20
C PHE A 217 1.73 -13.26 7.32
N HIS A 218 0.98 -14.32 6.99
CA HIS A 218 0.63 -15.38 7.93
C HIS A 218 0.26 -16.69 7.27
N PHE A 219 0.14 -17.71 8.12
CA PHE A 219 -0.43 -19.02 7.83
C PHE A 219 -1.29 -19.42 9.01
N GLY A 220 -2.34 -20.20 8.79
CA GLY A 220 -3.10 -20.79 9.89
C GLY A 220 -3.63 -22.18 9.59
N ALA A 221 -3.99 -22.89 10.65
CA ALA A 221 -4.46 -24.27 10.60
C ALA A 221 -5.69 -24.45 11.51
N LEU A 222 -6.44 -25.54 11.31
CA LEU A 222 -7.70 -25.81 12.04
C LEU A 222 -7.59 -26.96 13.05
N ASP A 223 -6.41 -27.58 13.19
CA ASP A 223 -6.18 -28.74 14.06
C ASP A 223 -6.15 -28.40 15.57
N ARG A 224 -6.48 -27.15 15.92
CA ARG A 224 -6.50 -26.63 17.30
C ARG A 224 -7.79 -25.85 17.65
N GLY A 225 -8.88 -26.11 16.93
CA GLY A 225 -10.23 -25.65 17.33
C GLY A 225 -10.66 -24.28 16.83
N MET A 226 -9.87 -23.66 15.94
CA MET A 226 -10.27 -22.46 15.21
C MET A 226 -11.16 -22.83 14.01
N PHE A 227 -12.00 -21.90 13.56
CA PHE A 227 -12.93 -22.12 12.42
C PHE A 227 -12.43 -21.56 11.09
N HIS A 228 -11.34 -20.80 11.09
CA HIS A 228 -10.79 -20.21 9.88
C HIS A 228 -9.26 -20.17 9.96
N THR A 229 -8.60 -20.57 8.87
CA THR A 229 -7.13 -20.61 8.77
C THR A 229 -6.53 -19.21 8.57
N GLY A 230 -7.33 -18.27 8.09
CA GLY A 230 -6.87 -16.98 7.60
C GLY A 230 -6.64 -17.04 6.10
N LEU A 231 -5.70 -16.22 5.62
CA LEU A 231 -5.52 -15.98 4.18
C LEU A 231 -4.68 -17.04 3.48
N VAL A 232 -3.84 -17.77 4.22
CA VAL A 232 -3.04 -18.87 3.67
C VAL A 232 -3.17 -20.07 4.59
N ALA A 233 -3.71 -21.17 4.06
CA ALA A 233 -4.01 -22.37 4.83
C ALA A 233 -2.80 -23.31 4.93
N ALA A 234 -2.56 -23.82 6.14
CA ALA A 234 -1.69 -24.93 6.42
C ALA A 234 -2.52 -26.15 6.87
N ALA A 235 -2.04 -27.36 6.61
CA ALA A 235 -2.76 -28.57 6.96
C ALA A 235 -2.87 -28.81 8.48
N ASN A 236 -1.87 -28.37 9.25
CA ASN A 236 -1.77 -28.52 10.71
C ASN A 236 -0.69 -27.59 11.27
N GLN A 237 -0.52 -27.53 12.59
CA GLN A 237 0.49 -26.66 13.23
C GLN A 237 1.94 -26.96 12.81
N ARG A 238 2.29 -28.21 12.47
CA ARG A 238 3.63 -28.54 11.97
C ARG A 238 3.87 -27.97 10.58
N GLU A 239 2.88 -28.09 9.70
CA GLU A 239 2.95 -27.50 8.36
C GLU A 239 2.97 -25.97 8.41
N ARG A 240 2.18 -25.37 9.31
CA ARG A 240 2.18 -23.92 9.55
C ARG A 240 3.59 -23.40 9.89
N ALA A 241 4.31 -24.14 10.73
CA ALA A 241 5.69 -23.83 11.09
C ALA A 241 6.68 -24.05 9.91
N ARG A 242 6.50 -25.12 9.12
CA ARG A 242 7.30 -25.35 7.90
C ARG A 242 7.14 -24.20 6.89
N MET A 243 5.89 -23.76 6.66
CA MET A 243 5.58 -22.64 5.77
C MET A 243 6.19 -21.32 6.29
N TYR A 244 6.18 -21.09 7.60
CA TYR A 244 6.88 -19.94 8.19
C TYR A 244 8.37 -19.93 7.83
N GLU A 245 9.06 -21.07 7.97
CA GLU A 245 10.48 -21.14 7.61
C GLU A 245 10.72 -20.93 6.12
N GLU A 246 9.91 -21.56 5.26
CA GLU A 246 10.03 -21.41 3.81
C GLU A 246 9.81 -19.96 3.38
N TYR A 247 8.80 -19.30 3.95
CA TYR A 247 8.51 -17.90 3.68
C TYR A 247 9.65 -16.99 4.11
N VAL A 248 10.07 -17.02 5.38
CA VAL A 248 11.09 -16.10 5.88
C VAL A 248 12.44 -16.33 5.18
N ASN A 249 12.81 -17.58 4.89
CA ASN A 249 14.02 -17.85 4.09
C ASN A 249 13.90 -17.27 2.67
N SER A 250 12.73 -17.38 2.02
CA SER A 250 12.52 -16.78 0.70
C SER A 250 12.64 -15.25 0.69
N VAL A 251 12.32 -14.58 1.81
CA VAL A 251 12.53 -13.14 1.99
C VAL A 251 14.01 -12.84 2.18
N ILE A 252 14.71 -13.60 3.04
CA ILE A 252 16.15 -13.44 3.29
C ILE A 252 16.95 -13.55 1.97
N ASP A 253 16.56 -14.47 1.09
CA ASP A 253 17.23 -14.73 -0.18
C ASP A 253 17.01 -13.65 -1.24
N HIS A 254 16.03 -12.76 -1.08
CA HIS A 254 15.76 -11.72 -2.08
C HIS A 254 16.62 -10.46 -1.82
N PRO A 255 17.41 -9.97 -2.78
CA PRO A 255 18.42 -8.94 -2.55
C PRO A 255 17.86 -7.60 -2.01
N LEU A 256 16.63 -7.24 -2.37
CA LEU A 256 16.03 -5.98 -1.89
C LEU A 256 15.33 -6.06 -0.54
N PHE A 257 14.93 -7.25 -0.06
CA PHE A 257 14.12 -7.32 1.16
C PHE A 257 15.00 -7.28 2.42
N VAL A 258 14.66 -6.36 3.33
CA VAL A 258 15.39 -6.10 4.57
C VAL A 258 14.68 -6.62 5.81
N GLY A 259 13.47 -7.17 5.66
CA GLY A 259 12.72 -7.77 6.76
C GLY A 259 11.31 -8.20 6.39
N CYS A 260 10.66 -8.90 7.30
CA CYS A 260 9.25 -9.27 7.22
C CYS A 260 8.63 -9.34 8.62
N HIS A 261 7.41 -8.82 8.77
CA HIS A 261 6.64 -8.89 10.01
C HIS A 261 5.46 -9.83 9.86
N TRP A 262 5.35 -10.75 10.82
CA TRP A 262 4.22 -11.67 10.93
C TRP A 262 2.97 -10.91 11.41
N PHE A 263 1.84 -11.17 10.76
CA PHE A 263 0.54 -10.71 11.23
C PHE A 263 -0.21 -11.91 11.85
N GLN A 264 -0.35 -12.04 13.15
CA GLN A 264 -0.10 -11.09 14.23
C GLN A 264 0.31 -11.86 15.50
N TYR A 265 0.47 -11.15 16.63
CA TYR A 265 0.96 -11.79 17.85
C TYR A 265 0.02 -12.88 18.40
N MET A 266 -1.27 -12.60 18.52
CA MET A 266 -2.26 -13.51 19.10
C MET A 266 -3.26 -14.00 18.05
N ASP A 267 -3.85 -15.16 18.28
CA ASP A 267 -5.01 -15.61 17.49
C ASP A 267 -6.13 -14.57 17.57
N GLN A 268 -6.91 -14.50 16.51
CA GLN A 268 -8.12 -13.69 16.55
C GLN A 268 -9.19 -14.38 17.41
N PRO A 269 -10.17 -13.63 17.94
CA PRO A 269 -11.29 -14.23 18.64
C PRO A 269 -12.00 -15.26 17.74
N LEU A 270 -12.32 -16.43 18.29
CA LEU A 270 -13.02 -17.50 17.57
C LEU A 270 -14.35 -17.01 16.95
N THR A 271 -15.01 -16.06 17.62
CA THR A 271 -16.27 -15.44 17.22
C THR A 271 -16.10 -14.20 16.34
N GLY A 272 -14.89 -13.92 15.87
CA GLY A 272 -14.59 -12.74 15.07
C GLY A 272 -14.15 -11.54 15.89
N ARG A 273 -13.18 -10.78 15.38
CA ARG A 273 -12.78 -9.49 15.95
C ARG A 273 -13.88 -8.45 15.73
N TRP A 274 -13.94 -7.47 16.63
CA TRP A 274 -15.09 -6.59 16.80
C TRP A 274 -15.47 -5.75 15.57
N PHE A 275 -14.53 -5.45 14.66
CA PHE A 275 -14.77 -4.48 13.60
C PHE A 275 -15.20 -5.08 12.25
N ASP A 276 -14.77 -6.29 11.91
CA ASP A 276 -15.08 -6.93 10.62
C ASP A 276 -15.34 -8.45 10.71
N GLY A 277 -15.25 -9.04 11.91
CA GLY A 277 -15.54 -10.44 12.13
C GLY A 277 -14.41 -11.42 11.76
N GLU A 278 -13.20 -10.99 11.41
CA GLU A 278 -12.10 -11.94 11.17
C GLU A 278 -11.81 -12.81 12.41
N ASN A 279 -11.71 -14.14 12.21
CA ASN A 279 -11.63 -15.15 13.27
C ASN A 279 -10.53 -16.22 13.03
N TYR A 280 -9.36 -15.77 12.59
CA TYR A 280 -8.29 -16.60 12.05
C TYR A 280 -7.33 -17.20 13.10
N ASN A 281 -6.82 -18.41 12.82
CA ASN A 281 -5.69 -19.03 13.53
C ASN A 281 -4.33 -18.49 13.07
N ILE A 282 -4.02 -17.25 13.39
CA ILE A 282 -2.83 -16.54 12.88
C ILE A 282 -1.94 -15.99 14.00
N GLY A 283 -2.14 -16.41 15.24
CA GLY A 283 -1.32 -16.02 16.38
C GLY A 283 -0.03 -16.82 16.52
N PHE A 284 1.03 -16.20 17.01
CA PHE A 284 2.13 -16.92 17.66
C PHE A 284 1.71 -17.51 19.02
N VAL A 285 0.70 -16.92 19.64
CA VAL A 285 0.04 -17.41 20.86
C VAL A 285 -1.47 -17.57 20.64
N THR A 286 -2.08 -18.48 21.39
CA THR A 286 -3.54 -18.68 21.44
C THR A 286 -4.25 -17.53 22.16
N ILE A 287 -5.58 -17.53 22.17
CA ILE A 287 -6.39 -16.59 22.97
C ILE A 287 -6.16 -16.73 24.48
N THR A 288 -5.60 -17.85 24.94
CA THR A 288 -5.24 -18.08 26.35
C THR A 288 -3.78 -17.72 26.66
N ASP A 289 -3.13 -16.95 25.80
CA ASP A 289 -1.71 -16.55 25.90
C ASP A 289 -0.74 -17.76 25.94
N THR A 290 -1.11 -18.87 25.29
CA THR A 290 -0.26 -20.07 25.20
C THR A 290 0.48 -20.06 23.86
N PRO A 291 1.84 -20.05 23.83
CA PRO A 291 2.57 -20.09 22.58
C PRO A 291 2.36 -21.37 21.78
N TYR A 292 2.31 -21.25 20.45
CA TYR A 292 2.39 -22.40 19.54
C TYR A 292 3.83 -22.91 19.47
N PRO A 293 4.16 -24.08 20.08
CA PRO A 293 5.54 -24.52 20.20
C PRO A 293 6.21 -24.76 18.83
N GLU A 294 5.45 -25.19 17.82
CA GLU A 294 5.94 -25.39 16.46
C GLU A 294 6.40 -24.06 15.83
N MET A 295 5.58 -23.00 15.98
CA MET A 295 5.88 -21.65 15.47
C MET A 295 7.09 -21.04 16.18
N VAL A 296 7.15 -21.15 17.51
CA VAL A 296 8.29 -20.68 18.31
C VAL A 296 9.59 -21.38 17.89
N ALA A 297 9.55 -22.69 17.68
CA ALA A 297 10.72 -23.46 17.26
C ALA A 297 11.19 -23.05 15.85
N ALA A 298 10.26 -22.85 14.90
CA ALA A 298 10.56 -22.37 13.55
C ALA A 298 11.19 -20.98 13.56
N ALA A 299 10.60 -20.02 14.30
CA ALA A 299 11.15 -18.68 14.44
C ALA A 299 12.59 -18.70 14.99
N ARG A 300 12.84 -19.46 16.06
CA ARG A 300 14.20 -19.61 16.63
C ARG A 300 15.21 -20.15 15.61
N ARG A 301 14.83 -21.16 14.82
CA ARG A 301 15.71 -21.73 13.80
C ARG A 301 16.09 -20.71 12.74
N VAL A 302 15.09 -20.02 12.17
CA VAL A 302 15.32 -19.07 11.08
C VAL A 302 16.11 -17.85 11.58
N HIS A 303 15.69 -17.25 12.69
CA HIS A 303 16.37 -16.08 13.23
C HIS A 303 17.80 -16.38 13.71
N GLY A 304 18.07 -17.59 14.19
CA GLY A 304 19.42 -18.03 14.55
C GLY A 304 20.39 -18.12 13.36
N ALA A 305 19.88 -18.24 12.12
CA ALA A 305 20.69 -18.39 10.91
C ALA A 305 20.61 -17.19 9.95
N MET A 306 19.69 -16.25 10.15
CA MET A 306 19.32 -15.25 9.14
C MET A 306 20.47 -14.37 8.67
N TYR A 307 21.32 -13.88 9.58
CA TYR A 307 22.46 -13.02 9.22
C TYR A 307 23.52 -13.78 8.44
N ALA A 308 23.83 -15.01 8.86
CA ALA A 308 24.78 -15.87 8.16
C ALA A 308 24.28 -16.30 6.78
N ARG A 309 22.96 -16.47 6.61
CA ARG A 309 22.34 -16.75 5.31
C ARG A 309 22.38 -15.54 4.39
N ARG A 310 22.05 -14.35 4.92
CA ARG A 310 22.03 -13.09 4.15
C ARG A 310 23.43 -12.64 3.71
N GLY A 311 24.45 -12.94 4.50
CA GLY A 311 25.84 -12.57 4.19
C GLY A 311 26.57 -13.50 3.22
N ARG A 312 25.90 -14.52 2.67
CA ARG A 312 26.44 -15.39 1.60
C ARG A 312 26.11 -14.82 0.25
#